data_AF-A0A443LFQ5-F1
#
_entry.id   AF-A0A443LFQ5-F1
#
_cell.length_a   1.000
_cell.length_b   1.000
_cell.length_c   1.000
_cell.angle_alpha   90.00
_cell.angle_beta   90.00
_cell.angle_gamma   90.00
#
_symmetry.space_group_name_H-M   'P 1'
#
loop_
_entity.id
_entity.type
_entity.pdbx_description
1 polymer ?
#
loop_
_entity_poly.entity_id
_entity_poly.type
_entity_poly.pdbx_seq_one_letter_code
_entity_poly.pdbx_strand_id
1 'polypeptide(L)'
;MIWTPDASRAMVVIANTPSAYNQTWHLPCDKPHSYKELRQIAEKILNKKVKARVIREWQFNLIKSFNKSMQELNELLPRYRQDNLFISDKFKKQFPDFKITTIEEGLSTVLD
;
A
#
# COMPACT_ATOMS: atom_id res chain seq x y z
N MET A 1 0.92 -1.25 2.55
CA MET A 1 1.04 -0.63 1.21
C MET A 1 2.49 -0.29 0.96
N ILE A 2 2.91 -0.31 -0.30
CA ILE A 2 4.30 -0.02 -0.70
C ILE A 2 4.39 1.37 -1.34
N TRP A 3 5.44 2.13 -1.02
CA TRP A 3 5.75 3.39 -1.68
C TRP A 3 6.52 3.12 -2.97
N THR A 4 6.02 3.61 -4.11
CA THR A 4 6.55 3.25 -5.43
C THR A 4 8.04 3.57 -5.60
N PRO A 5 8.54 4.76 -5.22
CA PRO A 5 9.98 5.04 -5.25
C PRO A 5 10.82 4.06 -4.42
N ASP A 6 10.32 3.60 -3.27
CA ASP A 6 11.04 2.62 -2.46
C ASP A 6 11.07 1.25 -3.13
N ALA A 7 9.96 0.83 -3.74
CA ALA A 7 9.91 -0.40 -4.52
C ALA A 7 10.97 -0.41 -5.63
N SER A 8 11.09 0.69 -6.36
CA SER A 8 12.10 0.85 -7.42
C SER A 8 13.52 0.82 -6.85
N ARG A 9 13.82 1.58 -5.78
CA ARG A 9 15.16 1.56 -5.16
C ARG A 9 15.50 0.17 -4.61
N ALA A 10 14.56 -0.51 -3.98
CA ALA A 10 14.75 -1.85 -3.45
C ALA A 10 15.04 -2.87 -4.56
N MET A 11 14.37 -2.76 -5.71
CA MET A 11 14.63 -3.59 -6.87
C MET A 11 16.06 -3.38 -7.40
N VAL A 12 16.52 -2.13 -7.48
CA VAL A 12 17.91 -1.81 -7.88
C VAL A 12 18.92 -2.41 -6.91
N VAL A 13 18.66 -2.33 -5.59
CA VAL A 13 19.54 -2.92 -4.58
C VAL A 13 19.63 -4.45 -4.72
N ILE A 14 18.50 -5.13 -4.90
CA ILE A 14 18.46 -6.58 -5.12
C ILE A 14 19.22 -6.95 -6.40
N ALA A 15 18.98 -6.24 -7.49
CA ALA A 15 19.62 -6.52 -8.78
C ALA A 15 21.14 -6.36 -8.74
N ASN A 16 21.66 -5.45 -7.92
CA ASN A 16 23.10 -5.23 -7.77
C ASN A 16 23.75 -6.08 -6.66
N THR A 17 23.01 -7.01 -6.05
CA THR A 17 23.50 -7.85 -4.96
C THR A 17 23.62 -9.31 -5.42
N PRO A 18 24.84 -9.83 -5.69
CA PRO A 18 25.03 -11.20 -6.20
C PRO A 18 24.44 -12.30 -5.31
N SER A 19 24.43 -12.12 -3.99
CA SER A 19 23.82 -13.09 -3.07
C SER A 19 22.28 -13.07 -3.10
N ALA A 20 21.65 -12.07 -3.73
CA ALA A 20 20.19 -11.91 -3.75
C ALA A 20 19.50 -12.64 -4.93
N TYR A 21 20.26 -13.16 -5.89
CA TYR A 21 19.73 -13.96 -7.01
C TYR A 21 19.15 -15.30 -6.54
N ASN A 22 18.26 -15.87 -7.36
CA ASN A 22 17.55 -17.14 -7.10
C ASN A 22 16.77 -17.15 -5.78
N GLN A 23 16.25 -15.99 -5.37
CA GLN A 23 15.47 -15.83 -4.16
C GLN A 23 14.19 -15.05 -4.42
N THR A 24 13.13 -15.39 -3.68
CA THR A 24 11.92 -14.57 -3.60
C THR A 24 12.10 -13.47 -2.56
N TRP A 25 11.69 -12.25 -2.92
CA TRP A 25 11.77 -11.07 -2.08
C TRP A 25 10.41 -10.38 -1.99
N HIS A 26 9.98 -10.07 -0.76
CA HIS A 26 8.92 -9.11 -0.53
C HIS A 26 9.57 -7.76 -0.29
N LEU A 27 9.24 -6.79 -1.15
CA LEU A 27 9.83 -5.46 -1.12
C LEU A 27 9.47 -4.71 0.18
N PRO A 28 10.36 -3.82 0.65
CA PRO A 28 10.18 -3.14 1.92
C PRO A 28 8.96 -2.21 1.88
N CYS A 29 8.26 -2.17 3.01
CA CYS A 29 7.18 -1.22 3.24
C CYS A 29 7.13 -0.79 4.71
N ASP A 30 6.45 0.34 4.94
CA ASP A 30 6.10 0.82 6.28
C ASP A 30 5.22 -0.23 7.01
N LYS A 31 4.99 0.01 8.31
CA LYS A 31 4.06 -0.76 9.12
C LYS A 31 2.66 -0.80 8.48
N PRO A 32 1.84 -1.82 8.75
CA PRO A 32 0.45 -1.87 8.28
C PRO A 32 -0.38 -0.69 8.80
N HIS A 33 -1.26 -0.16 7.95
CA HIS A 33 -2.25 0.87 8.31
C HIS A 33 -3.60 0.50 7.69
N SER A 34 -4.67 0.72 8.44
CA SER A 34 -6.05 0.64 7.97
C SER A 34 -6.41 1.84 7.09
N TYR A 35 -7.43 1.69 6.24
CA TYR A 35 -7.96 2.82 5.46
C TYR A 35 -8.43 4.00 6.31
N LYS A 36 -8.89 3.72 7.54
CA LYS A 36 -9.29 4.76 8.49
C LYS A 36 -8.08 5.57 8.95
N GLU A 37 -6.97 4.92 9.27
CA GLU A 37 -5.72 5.58 9.68
C GLU A 37 -5.12 6.38 8.53
N LEU A 38 -5.09 5.82 7.30
CA LEU A 38 -4.66 6.56 6.11
C LEU A 38 -5.43 7.87 5.94
N ARG A 39 -6.77 7.80 6.09
CA ARG A 39 -7.63 8.98 6.02
C ARG A 39 -7.30 9.98 7.12
N GLN A 40 -7.05 9.52 8.36
CA GLN A 40 -6.70 10.41 9.48
C GLN A 40 -5.36 11.11 9.26
N ILE A 41 -4.36 10.41 8.73
CA ILE A 41 -3.05 10.98 8.38
C ILE A 41 -3.25 12.04 7.28
N ALA A 42 -4.00 11.73 6.22
CA ALA A 42 -4.31 12.69 5.16
C ALA A 42 -5.07 13.92 5.67
N GLU A 43 -6.05 13.75 6.58
CA GLU A 43 -6.78 14.87 7.21
C GLU A 43 -5.85 15.79 8.00
N LYS A 44 -4.87 15.20 8.72
CA LYS A 44 -3.86 15.94 9.49
C LYS A 44 -2.96 16.76 8.56
N ILE A 45 -2.44 16.15 7.50
CA ILE A 45 -1.57 16.81 6.51
C ILE A 45 -2.32 17.97 5.83
N LEU A 46 -3.54 17.72 5.36
CA LEU A 46 -4.33 18.70 4.61
C LEU A 46 -5.02 19.76 5.50
N ASN A 47 -4.93 19.62 6.82
CA ASN A 47 -5.68 20.41 7.80
C ASN A 47 -7.19 20.56 7.48
N LYS A 48 -7.81 19.49 6.95
CA LYS A 48 -9.23 19.47 6.57
C LYS A 48 -9.83 18.09 6.66
N LYS A 49 -11.16 18.01 6.72
CA LYS A 49 -11.88 16.73 6.71
C LYS A 49 -11.94 16.11 5.31
N VAL A 50 -11.61 14.83 5.23
CA VAL A 50 -11.69 14.02 4.00
C VAL A 50 -12.95 13.16 4.10
N LYS A 51 -13.94 13.48 3.27
CA LYS A 51 -15.20 12.74 3.21
C LYS A 51 -14.93 11.34 2.67
N ALA A 52 -15.40 10.32 3.37
CA ALA A 52 -15.36 8.93 2.94
C ALA A 52 -16.70 8.28 3.25
N ARG A 53 -17.11 7.32 2.41
CA ARG A 53 -18.31 6.51 2.60
C ARG A 53 -17.94 5.04 2.49
N VAL A 54 -18.35 4.24 3.48
CA VAL A 54 -18.23 2.79 3.42
C VAL A 54 -19.41 2.24 2.63
N ILE A 55 -19.13 1.47 1.58
CA ILE A 55 -20.14 0.78 0.77
C ILE A 55 -20.23 -0.65 1.29
N ARG A 56 -21.43 -1.10 1.64
CA ARG A 56 -21.65 -2.50 2.03
C ARG A 56 -21.56 -3.41 0.81
N GLU A 57 -21.16 -4.66 0.99
CA GLU A 57 -20.97 -5.61 -0.11
C GLU A 57 -22.21 -5.80 -0.98
N TRP A 58 -23.40 -5.88 -0.38
CA TRP A 58 -24.65 -5.98 -1.15
C TRP A 58 -24.91 -4.73 -2.01
N GLN A 59 -24.56 -3.53 -1.51
CA GLN A 59 -24.67 -2.29 -2.28
C GLN A 59 -23.70 -2.29 -3.46
N PHE A 60 -22.47 -2.76 -3.22
CA PHE A 60 -21.47 -2.93 -4.27
C PHE A 60 -21.98 -3.88 -5.37
N ASN A 61 -22.56 -5.02 -4.99
CA ASN A 61 -23.08 -6.02 -5.92
C ASN A 61 -24.24 -5.50 -6.79
N LEU A 62 -25.07 -4.58 -6.26
CA LEU A 62 -26.10 -3.90 -7.05
C LEU A 62 -25.51 -2.88 -8.02
N ILE A 63 -24.57 -2.05 -7.54
CA ILE A 63 -24.03 -0.91 -8.30
C ILE A 63 -23.09 -1.36 -9.41
N LYS A 64 -22.31 -2.43 -9.20
CA LYS A 64 -21.28 -2.87 -10.15
C LYS A 64 -21.86 -3.22 -11.52
N SER A 65 -23.08 -3.74 -11.60
CA SER A 65 -23.71 -4.06 -12.90
C SER A 65 -23.95 -2.83 -13.79
N PHE A 66 -23.98 -1.63 -13.21
CA PHE A 66 -24.26 -0.38 -13.93
C PHE A 66 -23.02 0.54 -14.07
N ASN A 67 -21.88 0.17 -13.48
CA ASN A 67 -20.67 0.99 -13.49
C ASN A 67 -19.43 0.13 -13.74
N LYS A 68 -18.79 0.33 -14.90
CA LYS A 68 -17.62 -0.45 -15.34
C LYS A 68 -16.43 -0.36 -14.38
N SER A 69 -16.13 0.82 -13.84
CA SER A 69 -15.05 1.00 -12.86
C SER A 69 -15.30 0.20 -11.57
N MET A 70 -16.57 0.09 -11.15
CA MET A 70 -16.94 -0.77 -10.03
C MET A 70 -16.83 -2.27 -10.35
N GLN A 71 -16.99 -2.68 -11.61
CA GLN A 71 -16.75 -4.08 -12.01
C GLN A 71 -15.28 -4.45 -11.89
N GLU A 72 -14.37 -3.56 -12.30
CA GLU A 72 -12.91 -3.77 -12.19
C GLU A 72 -12.48 -3.93 -10.72
N LEU A 73 -13.11 -3.19 -9.80
CA LEU A 73 -12.86 -3.33 -8.35
C LEU A 73 -13.29 -4.69 -7.78
N ASN A 74 -14.13 -5.46 -8.48
CA ASN A 74 -14.61 -6.76 -8.00
C ASN A 74 -13.46 -7.76 -7.82
N GLU A 75 -12.41 -7.68 -8.65
CA GLU A 75 -11.20 -8.51 -8.55
C GLU A 75 -10.38 -8.21 -7.29
N LEU A 76 -10.50 -6.99 -6.77
CA LEU A 76 -9.78 -6.55 -5.58
C LEU A 76 -10.57 -6.84 -4.29
N LEU A 77 -11.89 -7.03 -4.36
CA LEU A 77 -12.72 -7.28 -3.18
C LEU A 77 -12.24 -8.45 -2.31
N PRO A 78 -11.84 -9.62 -2.85
CA PRO A 78 -11.31 -10.69 -2.02
C PRO A 78 -10.10 -10.25 -1.19
N ARG A 79 -9.23 -9.40 -1.74
CA ARG A 79 -8.06 -8.86 -1.03
C ARG A 79 -8.43 -7.93 0.12
N TYR A 80 -9.59 -7.27 0.05
CA TYR A 80 -10.08 -6.36 1.10
C TYR A 80 -10.92 -7.05 2.18
N ARG A 81 -11.32 -8.32 1.97
CA ARG A 81 -12.03 -9.11 2.98
C ARG A 81 -11.12 -9.63 4.10
N GLN A 82 -9.81 -9.56 3.89
CA GLN A 82 -8.80 -10.07 4.80
C GLN A 82 -7.74 -9.00 5.08
N ASP A 83 -7.04 -9.13 6.20
CA ASP A 83 -5.92 -8.27 6.53
C ASP A 83 -4.75 -8.58 5.58
N ASN A 84 -4.54 -7.69 4.61
CA ASN A 84 -3.47 -7.82 3.64
C ASN A 84 -2.15 -7.27 4.22
N LEU A 85 -1.51 -8.08 5.05
CA LEU A 85 -0.27 -7.74 5.74
C LEU A 85 0.96 -8.06 4.87
N PHE A 86 1.75 -7.02 4.57
CA PHE A 86 2.97 -7.15 3.78
C PHE A 86 4.16 -7.41 4.70
N ILE A 87 4.66 -8.64 4.72
CA ILE A 87 5.81 -9.04 5.53
C ILE A 87 7.07 -8.94 4.66
N SER A 88 7.97 -8.02 5.02
CA SER A 88 9.24 -7.75 4.32
C SER A 88 10.47 -7.99 5.21
N ASP A 89 10.33 -8.79 6.28
CA ASP A 89 11.37 -9.03 7.29
C ASP A 89 12.67 -9.57 6.68
N LYS A 90 12.56 -10.48 5.70
CA LYS A 90 13.71 -11.01 4.96
C LYS A 90 14.51 -9.90 4.28
N PHE A 91 13.82 -8.96 3.61
CA PHE A 91 14.45 -7.82 2.96
C PHE A 91 15.09 -6.90 3.99
N LYS A 92 14.36 -6.52 5.04
CA LYS A 92 14.85 -5.63 6.10
C LYS A 92 16.07 -6.19 6.82
N LYS A 93 16.13 -7.50 7.02
CA LYS A 93 17.29 -8.19 7.60
C LYS A 93 18.49 -8.21 6.65
N GLN A 94 18.27 -8.40 5.34
CA GLN A 94 19.34 -8.42 4.36
C GLN A 94 19.92 -7.02 4.07
N PHE A 95 19.08 -6.00 4.10
CA PHE A 95 19.42 -4.62 3.74
C PHE A 95 19.03 -3.65 4.87
N PRO A 96 19.69 -3.72 6.04
CA PRO A 96 19.30 -2.95 7.24
C PRO A 96 19.42 -1.44 7.06
N ASP A 97 20.32 -0.98 6.18
CA ASP A 97 20.54 0.44 5.91
C ASP A 97 19.53 1.03 4.90
N PHE A 98 18.64 0.20 4.33
CA PHE A 98 17.64 0.66 3.37
C PHE A 98 16.59 1.53 4.07
N LYS A 99 16.53 2.80 3.70
CA LYS A 99 15.53 3.74 4.23
C LYS A 99 14.17 3.51 3.60
N ILE A 100 13.20 3.21 4.47
CA ILE A 100 11.79 3.00 4.11
C ILE A 100 11.03 4.27 4.43
N THR A 101 10.31 4.77 3.43
CA THR A 101 9.41 5.92 3.52
C THR A 101 8.16 5.49 4.27
N THR A 102 7.82 6.23 5.32
CA THR A 102 6.59 6.03 6.09
C THR A 102 5.37 6.46 5.28
N ILE A 103 4.19 5.96 5.64
CA ILE A 103 2.94 6.43 5.04
C ILE A 103 2.74 7.93 5.21
N GLU A 104 3.14 8.52 6.33
CA GLU A 104 3.01 9.96 6.58
C GLU A 104 3.91 10.77 5.65
N GLU A 105 5.18 10.38 5.47
CA GLU A 105 6.10 11.02 4.53
C GLU A 105 5.61 10.89 3.08
N GLY A 106 5.18 9.69 2.68
CA GLY A 106 4.66 9.44 1.34
C GLY A 106 3.39 10.23 1.05
N LEU A 107 2.45 10.31 2.00
CA LEU A 107 1.24 11.11 1.84
C LEU A 107 1.55 12.60 1.79
N SER A 108 2.49 13.09 2.61
CA SER A 108 2.89 14.51 2.57
C SER A 108 3.41 14.87 1.19
N THR A 109 4.29 14.02 0.63
CA THR A 109 4.85 14.22 -0.72
C THR A 109 3.80 14.26 -1.85
N VAL A 110 2.68 13.55 -1.71
CA VAL A 110 1.64 13.46 -2.75
C VAL A 110 0.54 14.51 -2.60
N LEU A 111 0.30 14.96 -1.36
CA LEU A 111 -0.81 15.86 -1.02
C LEU A 111 -0.39 17.33 -0.89
N ASP A 112 0.91 17.60 -0.76
CA ASP A 112 1.51 18.93 -0.95
C ASP A 112 1.33 19.41 -2.40
#